data_AF-A0A7X8M927-F1
#
_entry.id   AF-A0A7X8M927-F1
#
_cell.length_a   1.000
_cell.length_b   1.000
_cell.length_c   1.000
_cell.angle_alpha   90.00
_cell.angle_beta   90.00
_cell.angle_gamma   90.00
#
_symmetry.space_group_name_H-M   'P 1'
#
loop_
_entity.id
_entity.type
_entity.pdbx_description
1 polymer ?
#
loop_
_entity_poly.entity_id
_entity_poly.type
_entity_poly.pdbx_seq_one_letter_code
_entity_poly.pdbx_strand_id
1 'polypeptide(L)' 'MGHLLIRNARQVVTARQQPVRGAEMSSVLVHEKASLYVRDGIIRAVGALVDVEKEISG' A
#
# COMPACT_ATOMS: atom_id res chain seq x y z
N MET A 1 11.78 15.28 -9.74
CA MET A 1 11.14 13.97 -9.55
C MET A 1 10.98 13.76 -8.06
N GLY A 2 9.76 13.52 -7.59
CA GLY A 2 9.36 13.72 -6.19
C GLY A 2 9.02 12.40 -5.48
N HIS A 3 9.16 12.43 -4.16
CA HIS A 3 8.82 11.34 -3.27
C HIS A 3 7.66 11.77 -2.36
N LEU A 4 6.75 10.85 -2.06
CA LEU A 4 5.64 11.08 -1.14
C LEU A 4 5.53 9.91 -0.17
N LEU A 5 5.51 10.23 1.12
CA LEU A 5 5.18 9.28 2.19
C LEU A 5 3.86 9.70 2.83
N ILE A 6 2.84 8.86 2.69
CA ILE A 6 1.59 8.98 3.44
C ILE A 6 1.73 8.14 4.70
N ARG A 7 1.50 8.75 5.87
CA ARG A 7 1.60 8.10 7.19
C ARG A 7 0.23 8.06 7.84
N ASN A 8 0.00 7.03 8.66
CA ASN A 8 -1.21 6.90 9.48
C ASN A 8 -2.50 6.98 8.66
N ALA A 9 -2.49 6.48 7.41
CA ALA A 9 -3.72 6.29 6.67
C ALA A 9 -4.61 5.36 7.48
N ARG A 10 -5.84 5.80 7.78
CA ARG A 10 -6.79 4.98 8.56
C ARG A 10 -6.91 3.59 7.94
N GLN A 11 -7.05 3.55 6.61
CA GLN A 11 -7.18 2.35 5.84
C GLN A 11 -6.56 2.53 4.45
N VAL A 12 -5.88 1.49 3.94
CA VAL A 12 -5.49 1.36 2.54
C VAL A 12 -6.00 0.02 2.04
N VAL A 13 -6.68 0.03 0.88
CA VAL A 13 -7.25 -1.17 0.27
C VAL A 13 -6.45 -1.51 -0.98
N THR A 14 -5.97 -2.75 -1.06
CA THR A 14 -5.27 -3.27 -2.25
C THR A 14 -5.97 -4.52 -2.77
N ALA A 15 -5.89 -4.74 -4.08
CA ALA A 15 -6.49 -5.89 -4.74
C ALA A 15 -5.56 -6.42 -5.83
N ARG A 16 -5.75 -7.70 -6.20
CA ARG A 16 -5.05 -8.30 -7.34
C ARG A 16 -5.53 -7.67 -8.65
N GLN A 17 -4.68 -7.73 -9.68
CA GLN A 17 -4.85 -7.03 -10.97
C GLN A 17 -6.02 -7.51 -11.85
N GLN A 18 -6.84 -8.46 -11.41
CA GLN A 18 -7.98 -8.96 -12.19
C GLN A 18 -9.29 -8.85 -11.41
N PRO A 19 -10.43 -8.64 -12.08
CA PRO A 19 -11.73 -8.67 -11.43
C PRO A 19 -11.97 -10.02 -10.76
N VAL A 20 -12.22 -10.00 -9.46
CA VAL A 20 -12.56 -11.19 -8.66
C VAL A 20 -14.06 -11.23 -8.37
N ARG A 21 -14.63 -12.43 -8.24
CA ARG A 21 -16.06 -12.64 -7.96
C ARG A 21 -16.26 -13.80 -6.98
N GLY A 22 -17.42 -13.81 -6.31
CA GLY A 22 -17.77 -14.88 -5.38
C GLY A 22 -16.75 -14.98 -4.24
N ALA A 23 -16.31 -16.19 -3.91
CA ALA A 23 -15.36 -16.43 -2.83
C ALA A 23 -14.03 -15.65 -3.00
N GLU A 24 -13.61 -15.39 -4.24
CA GLU A 24 -12.36 -14.67 -4.53
C GLU A 24 -12.42 -13.18 -4.13
N MET A 25 -13.60 -12.60 -3.88
CA MET A 25 -13.71 -11.23 -3.36
C MET A 25 -13.10 -11.08 -1.97
N SER A 26 -12.95 -12.18 -1.22
CA SER A 26 -12.25 -12.18 0.07
C SER A 26 -10.74 -11.97 -0.04
N SER A 27 -10.17 -11.98 -1.25
CA SER A 27 -8.74 -11.74 -1.50
C SER A 27 -8.34 -10.26 -1.46
N VAL A 28 -9.30 -9.35 -1.29
CA VAL A 28 -9.03 -7.92 -1.08
C VAL A 28 -8.28 -7.74 0.24
N LEU A 29 -7.15 -7.05 0.20
CA LEU A 29 -6.33 -6.79 1.38
C LEU A 29 -6.65 -5.41 1.93
N VAL A 30 -7.00 -5.38 3.20
CA VAL A 30 -7.30 -4.16 3.94
C VAL A 30 -6.19 -3.94 4.96
N HIS A 31 -5.41 -2.87 4.77
CA HIS A 31 -4.35 -2.47 5.68
C HIS A 31 -4.88 -1.34 6.59
N GLU A 32 -5.12 -1.65 7.86
CA GLU A 32 -5.50 -0.67 8.88
C GLU A 32 -4.27 0.08 9.42
N LYS A 33 -4.40 1.38 9.72
CA LYS A 33 -3.30 2.24 10.22
C LYS A 33 -2.03 2.15 9.35
N ALA A 34 -2.22 2.15 8.04
CA ALA A 34 -1.16 1.89 7.08
C ALA A 34 -0.37 3.15 6.70
N SER A 35 0.78 2.91 6.08
CA SER A 35 1.60 3.91 5.40
C SER A 35 1.80 3.49 3.93
N LEU A 36 2.04 4.48 3.07
CA LEU A 36 2.22 4.32 1.63
C LEU A 36 3.40 5.15 1.17
N TYR A 37 4.34 4.54 0.44
CA TYR A 37 5.46 5.25 -0.17
C TYR A 37 5.33 5.27 -1.70
N VAL A 38 5.47 6.46 -2.27
CA VAL A 38 5.43 6.73 -3.70
C VAL A 38 6.73 7.40 -4.13
N ARG A 39 7.36 6.86 -5.17
CA ARG A 39 8.55 7.42 -5.80
C ARG A 39 8.29 7.53 -7.30
N ASP A 40 8.48 8.72 -7.85
CA ASP A 40 8.33 8.97 -9.29
C ASP A 40 6.93 8.58 -9.82
N GLY A 41 5.91 8.80 -8.99
CA GLY A 41 4.51 8.44 -9.29
C GLY A 41 4.18 6.96 -9.15
N ILE A 42 5.14 6.12 -8.75
CA ILE A 42 4.98 4.66 -8.59
C ILE A 42 4.87 4.32 -7.10
N ILE A 43 3.85 3.55 -6.72
CA ILE A 43 3.74 2.97 -5.38
C ILE A 43 4.86 1.95 -5.20
N ARG A 44 5.74 2.19 -4.23
CA ARG A 44 6.87 1.31 -3.90
C ARG A 44 6.56 0.39 -2.73
N ALA A 45 5.78 0.86 -1.76
CA ALA A 45 5.46 0.10 -0.55
C ALA A 45 4.11 0.51 0.05
N VAL A 46 3.39 -0.47 0.61
CA VAL A 46 2.14 -0.29 1.38
C VAL A 46 2.23 -1.20 2.61
N GLY A 47 1.92 -0.69 3.80
CA GLY A 47 1.86 -1.54 4.99
C GLY A 47 2.10 -0.78 6.29
N ALA A 48 2.63 -1.48 7.31
CA ALA A 48 3.06 -0.82 8.54
C ALA A 48 4.22 0.15 8.25
N LEU A 49 4.30 1.23 9.02
CA LEU A 49 5.34 2.26 8.82
C LEU A 49 6.75 1.67 8.80
N VAL A 50 7.05 0.76 9.73
CA VAL A 50 8.36 0.10 9.87
C VAL A 50 8.77 -0.68 8.61
N ASP A 51 7.81 -1.21 7.87
CA ASP A 51 8.09 -1.95 6.64
C ASP A 51 8.25 -1.01 5.45
N VAL A 52 7.48 0.07 5.42
CA VAL A 52 7.56 1.11 4.38
C VAL A 52 8.88 1.89 4.49
N GLU A 53 9.38 2.16 5.70
CA GLU A 53 10.63 2.90 5.91
C GLU A 53 11.88 2.18 5.35
N LYS A 54 11.83 0.85 5.25
CA LYS A 54 12.91 0.05 4.62
C LYS A 54 13.09 0.42 3.14
N GLU A 55 12.00 0.76 2.45
CA GLU A 55 11.99 1.13 1.02
C GLU A 55 12.38 2.59 0.76
N ILE A 56 12.38 3.43 1.80
CA ILE A 56 12.82 4.84 1.71
C ILE A 56 14.34 4.93 1.82
N SER A 57 14.95 4.05 2.61
CA SER A 57 16.39 4.05 2.90
C SER A 57 17.22 3.30 1.85
N GLY A 58 16.56 2.62 0.90
CA GLY A 58 17.17 1.85 -0.19
C GLY A 58 17.20 2.55 -1.54
#